data_AF-A0A7K4N6S6-F1
#
_entry.id   AF-A0A7K4N6S6-F1
#
_cell.length_a   1.000
_cell.length_b   1.000
_cell.length_c   1.000
_cell.angle_alpha   90.00
_cell.angle_beta   90.00
_cell.angle_gamma   90.00
#
_symmetry.space_group_name_H-M   'P 1'
#
loop_
_entity.id
_entity.type
_entity.pdbx_description
1 polymer ?
#
loop_
_entity_poly.entity_id
_entity_poly.type
_entity_poly.pdbx_seq_one_letter_code
_entity_poly.pdbx_strand_id
1 'polypeptide(L)'
;MTLPKGFGSGGAGGSSSADVERMIGKRVENMTGVITIAFWAALLATAAGTAAGYFYYPWAYPTASGHFAFIVLGIIEAIGYIFCVKVSEEGSNKKSNGILTVSIGGAVIFVLFVSMFVGW
;
A
#
# COMPACT_ATOMS: atom_id res chain seq x y z
N MET A 1 -48.21 18.68 -25.92
CA MET A 1 -47.94 18.24 -24.53
C MET A 1 -46.85 17.20 -24.59
N THR A 2 -45.69 17.46 -24.00
CA THR A 2 -44.56 16.53 -23.93
C THR A 2 -44.81 15.51 -22.81
N LEU A 3 -44.49 14.24 -23.03
CA LEU A 3 -44.70 13.17 -22.04
C LEU A 3 -43.97 13.46 -20.71
N PRO A 4 -44.49 13.00 -19.57
CA PRO A 4 -43.80 13.08 -18.28
C PRO A 4 -42.43 12.41 -18.37
N LYS A 5 -41.43 13.06 -17.76
CA LYS A 5 -40.04 12.60 -17.72
C LYS A 5 -39.99 11.20 -17.10
N GLY A 6 -39.74 10.17 -17.92
CA GLY A 6 -39.69 8.76 -17.50
C GLY A 6 -40.47 7.76 -18.38
N PHE A 7 -41.32 8.22 -19.31
CA PHE A 7 -42.09 7.35 -20.22
C PHE A 7 -41.41 7.05 -21.57
N GLY A 8 -40.08 7.19 -21.64
CA GLY A 8 -39.30 6.74 -22.81
C GLY A 8 -38.93 5.26 -22.65
N SER A 9 -38.96 4.50 -23.74
CA SER A 9 -38.52 3.10 -23.81
C SER A 9 -37.01 2.95 -23.53
N GLY A 10 -36.62 3.13 -22.27
CA GLY A 10 -35.32 2.81 -21.70
C GLY A 10 -35.61 2.09 -20.39
N GLY A 11 -35.75 0.77 -20.49
CA GLY A 11 -36.28 -0.08 -19.44
C GLY A 11 -35.49 -0.07 -18.13
N ALA A 12 -36.21 -0.42 -17.07
CA ALA A 12 -35.72 -1.02 -15.83
C ALA A 12 -34.66 -0.20 -15.05
N GLY A 13 -35.16 0.75 -14.25
CA GLY A 13 -34.41 1.42 -13.19
C GLY A 13 -34.11 0.51 -11.99
N GLY A 14 -33.33 -0.54 -12.20
CA GLY A 14 -32.58 -1.21 -11.15
C GLY A 14 -31.13 -1.24 -11.60
N SER A 15 -30.21 -0.64 -10.84
CA SER A 15 -28.78 -0.70 -11.11
C SER A 15 -28.41 -2.13 -11.47
N SER A 16 -28.03 -2.38 -12.72
CA SER A 16 -27.65 -3.71 -13.17
C SER A 16 -26.48 -4.20 -12.32
N SER A 17 -26.28 -5.50 -12.14
CA SER A 17 -25.05 -6.01 -11.50
C SER A 17 -23.79 -5.41 -12.15
N ALA A 18 -23.87 -5.09 -13.45
CA ALA A 18 -22.84 -4.36 -14.18
C ALA A 18 -22.64 -2.90 -13.72
N ASP A 19 -23.69 -2.21 -13.28
CA ASP A 19 -23.60 -0.87 -12.68
C ASP A 19 -22.99 -0.95 -11.27
N VAL A 20 -23.35 -1.97 -10.48
CA VAL A 20 -22.77 -2.21 -9.15
C VAL A 20 -21.29 -2.57 -9.24
N GLU A 21 -20.90 -3.45 -10.17
CA GLU A 21 -19.50 -3.77 -10.46
C GLU A 21 -18.73 -2.53 -10.95
N ARG A 22 -19.35 -1.64 -11.75
CA ARG A 22 -18.76 -0.35 -12.12
C ARG A 22 -18.57 0.58 -10.91
N MET A 23 -19.47 0.55 -9.93
CA MET A 23 -19.37 1.36 -8.71
C MET A 23 -18.32 0.81 -7.71
N ILE A 24 -18.18 -0.51 -7.60
CA ILE A 24 -17.13 -1.17 -6.79
C ILE A 24 -15.77 -0.97 -7.46
N GLY A 25 -15.70 -1.19 -8.78
CA GLY A 25 -14.54 -0.92 -9.61
C GLY A 25 -14.03 0.50 -9.43
N LYS A 26 -14.92 1.51 -9.40
CA LYS A 26 -14.55 2.93 -9.17
C LYS A 26 -13.93 3.23 -7.81
N ARG A 27 -14.34 2.56 -6.73
CA ARG A 27 -13.76 2.79 -5.38
C ARG A 27 -12.36 2.20 -5.26
N VAL A 28 -12.14 1.05 -5.88
CA VAL A 28 -10.85 0.34 -5.85
C VAL A 28 -9.94 0.77 -7.03
N GLU A 29 -10.46 1.50 -8.01
CA GLU A 29 -9.77 1.86 -9.26
C GLU A 29 -8.45 2.57 -9.03
N ASN A 30 -8.33 3.39 -7.97
CA ASN A 30 -7.16 4.24 -7.71
C ASN A 30 -6.51 4.01 -6.34
N MET A 31 -6.68 2.82 -5.74
CA MET A 31 -6.14 2.50 -4.41
C MET A 31 -4.62 2.27 -4.41
N THR A 32 -4.01 1.85 -5.53
CA THR A 32 -2.58 1.53 -5.59
C THR A 32 -1.71 2.66 -5.07
N GLY A 33 -1.95 3.90 -5.50
CA GLY A 33 -1.15 5.05 -5.07
C GLY A 33 -1.23 5.31 -3.57
N VAL A 34 -2.44 5.23 -3.00
CA VAL A 34 -2.66 5.40 -1.55
C VAL A 34 -1.97 4.29 -0.77
N ILE A 35 -2.08 3.04 -1.22
CA ILE A 35 -1.43 1.88 -0.60
C ILE A 35 0.09 2.01 -0.67
N THR A 36 0.64 2.46 -1.80
CA THR A 36 2.09 2.70 -1.94
C THR A 36 2.58 3.81 -1.01
N ILE A 37 1.85 4.92 -0.89
CA ILE A 37 2.20 6.00 0.04
C ILE A 37 2.14 5.50 1.50
N ALA A 38 1.09 4.73 1.84
CA ALA A 38 0.95 4.15 3.17
C ALA A 38 2.10 3.17 3.50
N PHE A 39 2.53 2.35 2.53
CA PHE A 39 3.69 1.48 2.68
C PHE A 39 4.96 2.28 2.98
N TRP A 40 5.25 3.33 2.22
CA TRP A 40 6.42 4.17 2.47
C TRP A 40 6.35 4.91 3.80
N ALA A 41 5.18 5.40 4.19
CA ALA A 41 4.97 6.01 5.50
C ALA A 41 5.20 5.02 6.64
N ALA A 42 4.71 3.77 6.51
CA ALA A 42 4.95 2.70 7.48
C ALA A 42 6.44 2.37 7.58
N LEU A 43 7.13 2.19 6.45
CA LEU A 43 8.55 1.85 6.44
C LEU A 43 9.41 2.93 7.10
N LEU A 44 9.11 4.19 6.83
CA LEU A 44 9.78 5.33 7.47
C LEU A 44 9.46 5.40 8.97
N ALA A 45 8.22 5.12 9.37
CA ALA A 45 7.84 5.06 10.78
C ALA A 45 8.57 3.93 11.53
N THR A 46 8.73 2.77 10.89
CA THR A 46 9.46 1.64 11.44
C THR A 46 10.96 1.94 11.56
N ALA A 47 11.55 2.58 10.55
CA ALA A 47 12.93 3.07 10.64
C ALA A 47 13.12 4.05 11.81
N ALA A 48 12.22 5.03 11.95
CA ALA A 48 12.27 6.01 13.02
C ALA A 48 12.04 5.38 14.42
N GLY A 49 11.09 4.45 14.54
CA GLY A 49 10.76 3.79 15.80
C GLY A 49 11.88 2.87 16.29
N THR A 50 12.46 2.08 15.38
CA THR A 50 13.64 1.26 15.71
C THR A 50 14.84 2.14 16.07
N ALA A 51 15.09 3.22 15.31
CA ALA A 51 16.11 4.22 15.62
C ALA A 51 15.93 4.84 17.01
N ALA A 52 14.72 5.25 17.36
CA ALA A 52 14.44 5.77 18.70
C ALA A 52 14.78 4.73 19.79
N GLY A 53 14.48 3.46 19.54
CA GLY A 53 14.83 2.36 20.46
C GLY A 53 16.33 2.26 20.73
N TYR A 54 17.15 2.12 19.69
CA TYR A 54 18.58 1.90 19.88
C TYR A 54 19.40 3.17 20.14
N PHE A 55 18.90 4.37 19.80
CA PHE A 55 19.57 5.64 20.15
C PHE A 55 19.24 6.12 21.57
N TYR A 56 17.97 6.03 22.00
CA TYR A 56 17.58 6.53 23.33
C TYR A 56 17.68 5.48 24.43
N TYR A 57 17.50 4.19 24.10
CA TYR A 57 17.49 3.08 25.06
C TYR A 57 18.49 1.97 24.72
N PRO A 58 19.78 2.29 24.43
CA PRO A 58 20.77 1.30 23.98
C PRO A 58 21.05 0.18 24.98
N TRP A 59 20.81 0.42 26.28
CA TRP A 59 20.96 -0.60 27.32
C TRP A 59 19.92 -1.71 27.26
N ALA A 60 18.75 -1.43 26.66
CA ALA A 60 17.67 -2.40 26.47
C ALA A 60 17.64 -2.92 25.03
N TYR A 61 17.98 -2.06 24.06
CA TYR A 61 17.93 -2.36 22.63
C TYR A 61 19.25 -1.99 21.96
N PRO A 62 20.26 -2.88 21.99
CA PRO A 62 21.51 -2.66 21.27
C PRO A 62 21.27 -2.43 19.76
N THR A 63 22.09 -1.60 19.11
CA THR A 63 21.97 -1.26 17.68
C THR A 63 21.71 -2.47 16.78
N ALA A 64 22.47 -3.56 16.97
CA ALA A 64 22.30 -4.79 16.18
C ALA A 64 20.89 -5.39 16.29
N SER A 65 20.29 -5.35 17.49
CA SER A 65 18.92 -5.82 17.72
C SER A 65 17.88 -4.92 17.05
N GLY A 66 18.10 -3.61 17.06
CA GLY A 66 17.25 -2.63 16.39
C GLY A 66 17.27 -2.75 14.86
N HIS A 67 18.46 -2.97 14.28
CA HIS A 67 18.59 -3.25 12.85
C HIS A 67 17.93 -4.57 12.45
N PHE A 68 18.10 -5.62 13.26
CA PHE A 68 17.41 -6.87 13.02
C PHE A 68 15.89 -6.68 12.99
N ALA A 69 15.32 -5.98 13.98
CA ALA A 69 13.89 -5.68 14.03
C ALA A 69 13.44 -4.86 12.81
N PHE A 70 14.20 -3.84 12.42
CA PHE A 70 13.88 -3.01 11.25
C PHE A 70 13.85 -3.82 9.96
N ILE A 71 14.83 -4.69 9.73
CA ILE A 71 14.88 -5.56 8.53
C ILE A 71 13.67 -6.50 8.51
N VAL A 72 13.37 -7.17 9.63
CA VAL A 72 12.27 -8.13 9.72
C VAL A 72 10.92 -7.44 9.50
N LEU A 73 10.68 -6.30 10.17
CA LEU A 73 9.45 -5.53 10.00
C LEU A 73 9.34 -4.99 8.56
N GLY A 74 10.42 -4.50 7.98
CA GLY A 74 10.46 -4.06 6.58
C GLY A 74 10.09 -5.17 5.58
N ILE A 75 10.50 -6.43 5.84
CA ILE A 75 10.09 -7.59 5.03
C ILE A 75 8.58 -7.85 5.18
N ILE A 76 8.05 -7.81 6.41
CA ILE A 76 6.62 -8.03 6.66
C ILE A 76 5.77 -6.95 5.97
N GLU A 77 6.18 -5.68 6.09
CA GLU A 77 5.54 -4.55 5.44
C GLU A 77 5.58 -4.68 3.91
N ALA A 78 6.72 -5.11 3.34
CA ALA A 78 6.86 -5.34 1.90
C ALA A 78 5.92 -6.44 1.39
N ILE A 79 5.79 -7.55 2.12
CA ILE A 79 4.85 -8.63 1.78
C ILE A 79 3.40 -8.12 1.87
N GLY A 80 3.07 -7.41 2.95
CA GLY A 80 1.75 -6.80 3.13
C GLY A 80 1.40 -5.81 2.01
N TYR A 81 2.36 -4.97 1.62
CA TYR A 81 2.21 -4.03 0.51
C TYR A 81 1.90 -4.74 -0.81
N ILE A 82 2.67 -5.77 -1.17
CA ILE A 82 2.42 -6.55 -2.38
C ILE A 82 1.02 -7.16 -2.34
N PHE A 83 0.63 -7.75 -1.21
CA PHE A 83 -0.69 -8.35 -1.04
C PHE A 83 -1.81 -7.31 -1.20
N CYS A 84 -1.73 -6.18 -0.50
CA CYS A 84 -2.74 -5.11 -0.58
C CYS A 84 -2.91 -4.57 -2.01
N VAL A 85 -1.81 -4.35 -2.73
CA VAL A 85 -1.87 -3.91 -4.13
C VAL A 85 -2.50 -4.99 -5.00
N LYS A 86 -2.10 -6.26 -4.84
CA LYS A 86 -2.63 -7.35 -5.68
C LYS A 86 -4.10 -7.64 -5.45
N VAL A 87 -4.56 -7.62 -4.21
CA VAL A 87 -6.00 -7.69 -3.88
C VAL A 87 -6.76 -6.52 -4.50
N SER A 88 -6.17 -5.32 -4.54
CA SER A 88 -6.79 -4.14 -5.18
C SER A 88 -6.80 -4.18 -6.72
N GLU A 89 -6.14 -5.18 -7.31
CA GLU A 89 -6.14 -5.43 -8.76
C GLU A 89 -7.04 -6.61 -9.17
N GLU A 90 -7.54 -7.39 -8.22
CA GLU A 90 -8.41 -8.54 -8.52
C GLU A 90 -9.67 -8.10 -9.28
N GLY A 91 -10.03 -8.87 -10.31
CA GLY A 91 -11.18 -8.57 -11.17
C GLY A 91 -10.98 -7.38 -12.12
N SER A 92 -9.78 -6.83 -12.22
CA SER A 92 -9.44 -5.70 -13.09
C SER A 92 -8.32 -6.02 -14.08
N ASN A 93 -8.25 -5.27 -15.19
CA ASN A 93 -7.14 -5.34 -16.16
C ASN A 93 -5.93 -4.45 -15.76
N LYS A 94 -5.86 -4.01 -14.50
CA LYS A 94 -4.82 -3.09 -14.00
C LYS A 94 -3.52 -3.85 -13.76
N LYS A 95 -2.38 -3.20 -14.04
CA LYS A 95 -1.04 -3.78 -13.81
C LYS A 95 -0.09 -2.77 -13.17
N SER A 96 0.05 -2.84 -11.86
CA SER A 96 0.90 -2.00 -11.02
C SER A 96 2.30 -2.58 -10.83
N ASN A 97 2.74 -3.49 -11.71
CA ASN A 97 4.04 -4.16 -11.55
C ASN A 97 5.21 -3.16 -11.55
N GLY A 98 5.14 -2.09 -12.35
CA GLY A 98 6.18 -1.07 -12.37
C GLY A 98 6.35 -0.35 -11.02
N ILE A 99 5.24 0.12 -10.42
CA ILE A 99 5.29 0.81 -9.13
C ILE A 99 5.65 -0.14 -7.98
N LEU A 100 5.22 -1.41 -8.05
CA LEU A 100 5.63 -2.46 -7.12
C LEU A 100 7.15 -2.67 -7.18
N THR A 101 7.71 -2.86 -8.38
CA THR A 101 9.15 -3.07 -8.57
C THR A 101 9.96 -1.89 -8.04
N VAL A 102 9.59 -0.66 -8.40
CA VAL A 102 10.30 0.55 -7.94
C VAL A 102 10.19 0.71 -6.42
N SER A 103 9.02 0.52 -5.85
CA SER A 103 8.81 0.71 -4.41
C SER A 103 9.53 -0.35 -3.58
N ILE A 104 9.46 -1.63 -3.98
CA ILE A 104 10.17 -2.71 -3.30
C ILE A 104 11.67 -2.57 -3.47
N GLY A 105 12.15 -2.29 -4.68
CA GLY A 105 13.57 -2.05 -4.93
C GLY A 105 14.11 -0.88 -4.11
N GLY A 106 13.36 0.23 -4.05
CA GLY A 106 13.68 1.38 -3.21
C GLY A 106 13.70 1.04 -1.72
N ALA A 107 12.71 0.27 -1.24
CA ALA A 107 12.65 -0.15 0.15
C ALA A 107 13.84 -1.03 0.54
N VAL A 108 14.25 -1.96 -0.33
CA VAL A 108 15.44 -2.80 -0.10
C VAL A 108 16.69 -1.93 0.02
N ILE A 109 16.90 -0.99 -0.91
CA ILE A 109 18.04 -0.06 -0.87
C ILE A 109 18.02 0.77 0.41
N PHE A 110 16.85 1.29 0.79
CA PHE A 110 16.69 2.08 2.01
C PHE A 110 17.01 1.26 3.27
N VAL A 111 16.47 0.04 3.37
CA VAL A 111 16.72 -0.85 4.50
C VAL A 111 18.21 -1.16 4.63
N LEU A 112 18.86 -1.54 3.53
CA LEU A 112 20.30 -1.81 3.53
C LEU A 112 21.10 -0.57 3.91
N PHE A 113 20.76 0.59 3.38
CA PHE A 113 21.44 1.85 3.70
C PHE A 113 21.36 2.15 5.21
N VAL A 114 20.17 2.11 5.80
CA VAL A 114 20.00 2.38 7.24
C VAL A 114 20.77 1.35 8.06
N SER A 115 20.60 0.06 7.77
CA SER A 115 21.26 -1.02 8.54
C SER A 115 22.79 -1.00 8.44
N MET A 116 23.36 -0.48 7.34
CA MET A 116 24.81 -0.41 7.16
C MET A 116 25.43 0.88 7.68
N PHE A 117 24.69 1.99 7.75
CA PHE A 117 25.30 3.33 7.97
C PHE A 117 24.71 4.12 9.13
N VAL A 118 23.65 3.67 9.80
CA VAL A 118 23.01 4.40 10.91
C VAL A 118 23.27 3.68 12.24
N GLY A 119 23.50 4.41 13.33
CA GLY A 119 23.57 3.84 14.68
C GLY A 119 24.90 3.20 15.11
N TRP A 120 26.01 3.57 14.47
CA TRP A 120 27.37 3.12 14.79
C TRP A 120 28.08 4.02 15.79
#